data_AF-D2PZ87-F1
#
_entry.id   AF-D2PZ87-F1
#
_cell.length_a   1.000
_cell.length_b   1.000
_cell.length_c   1.000
_cell.angle_alpha   90.00
_cell.angle_beta   90.00
_cell.angle_gamma   90.00
#
_symmetry.space_group_name_H-M   'P 1'
#
loop_
_entity.id
_entity.type
_entity.pdbx_description
1 polymer ?
#
loop_
_entity_poly.entity_id
_entity_poly.type
_entity_poly.pdbx_seq_one_letter_code
_entity_poly.pdbx_strand_id
1 'polypeptide(L)'
;MDATLLDAEAEAAVLRVYRQVFAVLAREAGAMIVDPELLDVDQAILDAFAEAGSDGMTVEQATLACRSFPHDVVVRRFEVLRQYGAITKLVDRPNELRHRAAFAPYVMLMFLRRMSVQGGQGELHQLLTLEAHSVSDPRATEQEGQASVERLTKVFRLLGNELAILVSTSTTAQLRENAQLAWGNERLIEQAEKVHRIVLERWPGLHRVCTQLRMALAAYADAVQLAAGRLVERAGTTRALGLLPIETWLTFTRTSDTETLAGVLDGLLFDAAAPDFSPETMLEAVETGRRTGTARMAPPRPSAEVEAPESAAATDREDLRAEAERILAGRDSVDIGDVVDNAGDWVTARRVLAELTAAHLHDELDYELVWSDGMRIDPSAGTPWVTEGTFRRISR
;
A
#
# COMPACT_ATOMS: atom_id res chain seq x y z
N MET A 1 -24.03 51.53 18.76
CA MET A 1 -23.04 51.80 17.69
C MET A 1 -21.71 51.07 17.93
N ASP A 2 -21.47 50.49 19.12
CA ASP A 2 -20.25 49.70 19.42
C ASP A 2 -20.31 48.23 18.98
N ALA A 3 -21.48 47.57 19.04
CA ALA A 3 -21.59 46.15 18.69
C ALA A 3 -21.20 45.85 17.23
N THR A 4 -21.53 46.76 16.31
CA THR A 4 -21.21 46.64 14.88
C THR A 4 -19.74 46.92 14.55
N LEU A 5 -19.05 47.74 15.37
CA LEU A 5 -17.62 48.00 15.20
C LEU A 5 -16.78 46.83 15.74
N LEU A 6 -17.19 46.26 16.88
CA LEU A 6 -16.57 45.05 17.43
C LEU A 6 -16.71 43.85 16.49
N ASP A 7 -17.87 43.72 15.83
CA ASP A 7 -18.12 42.66 14.85
C ASP A 7 -17.25 42.84 13.59
N ALA A 8 -17.13 44.07 13.09
CA ALA A 8 -16.27 44.38 11.95
C ALA A 8 -14.76 44.20 12.27
N GLU A 9 -14.32 44.52 13.49
CA GLU A 9 -12.96 44.27 13.95
C GLU A 9 -12.67 42.78 14.11
N ALA A 10 -13.64 42.01 14.63
CA ALA A 10 -13.54 40.56 14.72
C ALA A 10 -13.47 39.91 13.34
N GLU A 11 -14.32 40.34 12.40
CA GLU A 11 -14.30 39.87 11.01
C GLU A 11 -12.98 40.21 10.31
N ALA A 12 -12.46 41.43 10.49
CA ALA A 12 -11.17 41.83 9.96
C ALA A 12 -9.99 41.06 10.57
N ALA A 13 -10.07 40.67 11.85
CA ALA A 13 -9.09 39.82 12.50
C ALA A 13 -9.11 38.39 11.91
N VAL A 14 -10.30 37.83 11.69
CA VAL A 14 -10.48 36.52 11.07
C VAL A 14 -9.93 36.51 9.64
N LEU A 15 -10.25 37.53 8.83
CA LEU A 15 -9.72 37.66 7.46
C LEU A 15 -8.19 37.78 7.43
N ARG A 16 -7.60 38.44 8.44
CA ARG A 16 -6.14 38.52 8.58
C ARG A 16 -5.51 37.16 8.85
N VAL A 17 -6.11 36.36 9.74
CA VAL A 17 -5.66 34.99 10.01
C VAL A 17 -5.76 34.13 8.74
N TYR A 18 -6.87 34.22 7.99
CA TYR A 18 -6.98 33.51 6.72
C TYR A 18 -5.87 33.91 5.75
N ARG A 19 -5.59 35.20 5.58
CA ARG A 19 -4.51 35.67 4.70
C ARG A 19 -3.15 35.13 5.11
N GLN A 20 -2.88 35.11 6.41
CA GLN A 20 -1.65 34.56 6.99
C GLN A 20 -1.50 33.07 6.72
N VAL A 21 -2.59 32.31 6.90
CA VAL A 21 -2.64 30.88 6.62
C VAL A 21 -2.37 30.60 5.14
N PHE A 22 -2.97 31.38 4.23
CA PHE A 22 -2.75 31.23 2.80
C PHE A 22 -1.38 31.71 2.31
N ALA A 23 -0.61 32.43 3.13
CA ALA A 23 0.74 32.88 2.76
C ALA A 23 1.67 31.73 2.38
N VAL A 24 1.56 30.62 3.12
CA VAL A 24 2.33 29.40 2.89
C VAL A 24 1.87 28.69 1.62
N LEU A 25 0.63 28.90 1.19
CA LEU A 25 0.07 28.33 -0.04
C LEU A 25 0.16 29.30 -1.23
N ALA A 26 0.73 30.49 -1.01
CA ALA A 26 0.67 31.59 -1.96
C ALA A 26 1.60 31.37 -3.16
N ARG A 27 1.04 31.74 -4.32
CA ARG A 27 1.52 31.54 -5.69
C ARG A 27 2.77 32.36 -6.02
N GLU A 28 3.63 31.78 -6.86
CA GLU A 28 4.21 32.51 -7.99
C GLU A 28 3.78 31.81 -9.29
N ALA A 29 3.27 32.58 -10.26
CA ALA A 29 2.94 32.15 -11.62
C ALA A 29 1.84 31.10 -11.92
N GLY A 30 1.18 30.37 -11.00
CA GLY A 30 -0.18 29.81 -11.30
C GLY A 30 -0.51 28.38 -10.98
N ALA A 31 0.33 27.72 -10.19
CA ALA A 31 -0.07 26.53 -9.48
C ALA A 31 0.11 26.76 -7.97
N MET A 32 -0.69 26.04 -7.17
CA MET A 32 -0.50 25.85 -5.74
C MET A 32 0.92 25.32 -5.47
N ILE A 33 1.55 25.60 -4.33
CA ILE A 33 2.92 25.11 -4.04
C ILE A 33 2.93 23.58 -4.17
N VAL A 34 3.69 23.07 -5.14
CA VAL A 34 3.93 21.63 -5.36
C VAL A 34 5.40 21.28 -5.12
N ASP A 35 6.23 22.24 -4.68
CA ASP A 35 7.66 22.01 -4.46
C ASP A 35 7.96 21.87 -2.96
N PRO A 36 8.26 20.65 -2.47
CA PRO A 36 8.62 20.39 -1.08
C PRO A 36 9.81 21.24 -0.60
N GLU A 37 10.74 21.58 -1.50
CA GLU A 37 11.94 22.36 -1.13
C GLU A 37 11.58 23.78 -0.71
N LEU A 38 10.51 24.37 -1.26
CA LEU A 38 10.05 25.71 -0.88
C LEU A 38 9.35 25.72 0.49
N LEU A 39 8.71 24.61 0.86
CA LEU A 39 8.12 24.46 2.20
C LEU A 39 9.22 24.36 3.26
N ASP A 40 10.34 23.70 2.96
CA ASP A 40 11.49 23.62 3.86
C ASP A 40 12.14 24.99 4.09
N VAL A 41 12.20 25.84 3.06
CA VAL A 41 12.68 27.23 3.20
C VAL A 41 11.74 28.06 4.08
N ASP A 42 10.43 27.99 3.84
CA ASP A 42 9.44 28.71 4.67
C ASP A 42 9.53 28.25 6.13
N GLN A 43 9.70 26.95 6.36
CA GLN A 43 9.84 26.39 7.69
C GLN A 43 11.12 26.93 8.35
N ALA A 44 12.26 26.89 7.67
CA ALA A 44 13.52 27.39 8.22
C ALA A 44 13.45 28.89 8.59
N ILE A 45 12.75 29.70 7.77
CA ILE A 45 12.53 31.12 8.08
C ILE A 45 11.69 31.27 9.36
N LEU A 46 10.58 30.53 9.49
CA LEU A 46 9.73 30.64 10.67
C LEU A 46 10.38 30.05 11.93
N ASP A 47 11.15 28.97 11.81
CA ASP A 47 11.96 28.40 12.90
C ASP A 47 12.98 29.43 13.39
N ALA A 48 13.67 30.13 12.47
CA ALA A 48 14.58 31.21 12.83
C ALA A 48 13.88 32.34 13.62
N PHE A 49 12.66 32.72 13.22
CA PHE A 49 11.86 33.69 13.99
C PHE A 49 11.46 33.17 15.38
N ALA A 50 11.14 31.88 15.50
CA ALA A 50 10.83 31.27 16.79
C ALA A 50 12.04 31.27 17.73
N GLU A 51 13.24 31.00 17.21
CA GLU A 51 14.50 31.05 17.95
C GLU A 51 14.90 32.47 18.35
N ALA A 52 14.63 33.47 17.51
CA ALA A 52 14.92 34.88 17.80
C ALA A 52 14.00 35.49 18.89
N GLY A 53 12.88 34.85 19.20
CA GLY A 53 11.98 35.27 20.28
C GLY A 53 11.34 36.65 20.05
N SER A 54 11.21 37.44 21.12
CA SER A 54 10.47 38.72 21.10
C SER A 54 11.20 39.85 20.37
N ASP A 55 12.49 39.71 20.10
CA ASP A 55 13.33 40.80 19.57
C ASP A 55 13.13 41.03 18.07
N GLY A 56 12.50 40.07 17.37
CA GLY A 56 12.33 40.08 15.92
C GLY A 56 13.65 39.91 15.16
N MET A 57 13.56 39.86 13.83
CA MET A 57 14.74 39.66 12.96
C MET A 57 14.71 40.57 11.73
N THR A 58 15.89 40.97 11.25
CA THR A 58 16.04 41.57 9.93
C THR A 58 16.13 40.50 8.84
N VAL A 59 16.01 40.90 7.57
CA VAL A 59 16.16 40.00 6.42
C VAL A 59 17.57 39.39 6.38
N GLU A 60 18.59 40.17 6.73
CA GLU A 60 19.99 39.73 6.80
C GLU A 60 20.21 38.69 7.91
N GLN A 61 19.52 38.85 9.05
CA GLN A 61 19.56 37.87 10.13
C GLN A 61 18.85 36.57 9.74
N ALA A 62 17.69 36.67 9.05
CA ALA A 62 16.95 35.52 8.57
C ALA A 62 17.74 34.72 7.50
N THR A 63 18.39 35.41 6.56
CA THR A 63 19.26 34.79 5.55
C THR A 63 20.50 34.14 6.16
N LEU A 64 21.10 34.75 7.18
CA LEU A 64 22.22 34.15 7.91
C LEU A 64 21.80 32.88 8.67
N ALA A 65 20.62 32.89 9.29
CA ALA A 65 20.05 31.73 9.97
C ALA A 65 19.73 30.60 8.98
N CYS A 66 19.19 30.93 7.82
CA CYS A 66 18.79 29.99 6.77
C CYS A 66 19.90 29.69 5.73
N ARG A 67 21.19 29.81 6.12
CA ARG A 67 22.35 29.68 5.21
C ARG A 67 22.49 28.34 4.48
N SER A 68 21.74 27.32 4.89
CA SER A 68 21.66 26.03 4.21
C SER A 68 20.92 26.10 2.86
N PHE A 69 20.17 27.18 2.61
CA PHE A 69 19.41 27.41 1.39
C PHE A 69 20.02 28.54 0.55
N PRO A 70 19.76 28.57 -0.78
CA PRO A 70 20.20 29.67 -1.63
C PRO A 70 19.65 31.02 -1.15
N HIS A 71 20.53 32.02 -1.05
CA HIS A 71 20.20 33.33 -0.50
C HIS A 71 19.03 34.01 -1.23
N ASP A 72 19.01 33.94 -2.55
CA ASP A 72 17.95 34.49 -3.40
C ASP A 72 16.59 33.85 -3.12
N VAL A 73 16.55 32.54 -2.88
CA VAL A 73 15.34 31.80 -2.53
C VAL A 73 14.81 32.25 -1.17
N VAL A 74 15.68 32.35 -0.16
CA VAL A 74 15.29 32.80 1.20
C VAL A 74 14.72 34.22 1.17
N VAL A 75 15.39 35.15 0.48
CA VAL A 75 14.91 36.55 0.37
C VAL A 75 13.56 36.62 -0.34
N ARG A 76 13.39 35.85 -1.42
CA ARG A 76 12.13 35.80 -2.17
C ARG A 76 10.99 35.25 -1.32
N ARG A 77 11.20 34.13 -0.61
CA ARG A 77 10.20 33.54 0.29
C ARG A 77 9.87 34.45 1.46
N PHE A 78 10.87 35.12 2.04
CA PHE A 78 10.65 36.13 3.07
C PHE A 78 9.70 37.23 2.60
N GLU A 79 9.89 37.74 1.38
CA GLU A 79 9.00 38.75 0.80
C GLU A 79 7.58 38.23 0.54
N VAL A 80 7.42 36.98 0.09
CA VAL A 80 6.09 36.34 -0.05
C VAL A 80 5.40 36.27 1.31
N LEU A 81 6.06 35.72 2.33
CA LEU A 81 5.52 35.65 3.69
C LEU A 81 5.17 37.05 4.22
N ARG A 82 5.95 38.07 3.90
CA ARG A 82 5.68 39.47 4.27
C ARG A 82 4.44 40.03 3.56
N GLN A 83 4.33 39.84 2.24
CA GLN A 83 3.20 40.34 1.43
C GLN A 83 1.85 39.79 1.88
N TYR A 84 1.83 38.52 2.30
CA TYR A 84 0.61 37.86 2.79
C TYR A 84 0.40 38.04 4.31
N GLY A 85 1.26 38.81 4.98
CA GLY A 85 1.12 39.18 6.39
C GLY A 85 1.51 38.07 7.37
N ALA A 86 2.11 36.99 6.89
CA ALA A 86 2.74 35.96 7.72
C ALA A 86 3.97 36.50 8.46
N ILE A 87 4.69 37.42 7.83
CA ILE A 87 5.73 38.23 8.47
C ILE A 87 5.28 39.69 8.47
N THR A 88 5.38 40.36 9.60
CA THR A 88 5.00 41.78 9.74
C THR A 88 6.12 42.55 10.41
N LYS A 89 6.13 43.87 10.23
CA LYS A 89 7.05 44.73 10.99
C LYS A 89 6.80 44.55 12.50
N LEU A 90 7.88 44.51 13.28
CA LEU A 90 7.80 44.40 14.74
C LEU A 90 7.05 45.59 15.33
N VAL A 91 7.35 46.79 14.82
CA VAL A 91 6.67 48.04 15.12
C VAL A 91 6.23 48.68 13.80
N ASP A 92 5.00 49.18 13.74
CA ASP A 92 4.47 49.82 12.54
C ASP A 92 5.08 51.23 12.34
N ARG A 93 6.33 51.27 11.85
CA ARG A 93 7.09 52.49 11.52
C ARG A 93 7.69 52.41 10.12
N PRO A 94 7.91 53.56 9.44
CA PRO A 94 8.40 53.60 8.06
C PRO A 94 9.70 52.83 7.84
N ASN A 95 10.66 52.96 8.78
CA ASN A 95 12.02 52.40 8.67
C ASN A 95 12.28 51.23 9.64
N GLU A 96 11.23 50.53 10.09
CA GLU A 96 11.41 49.34 10.92
C GLU A 96 12.03 48.22 10.08
N LEU A 97 13.23 47.79 10.48
CA LEU A 97 13.99 46.71 9.82
C LEU A 97 13.70 45.35 10.45
N ARG A 98 13.22 45.33 11.70
CA ARG A 98 12.91 44.08 12.39
C ARG A 98 11.48 43.65 12.11
N HIS A 99 11.36 42.37 11.87
CA HIS A 99 10.10 41.72 11.58
C HIS A 99 9.76 40.71 12.66
N ARG A 100 8.50 40.30 12.70
CA ARG A 100 7.99 39.20 13.52
C ARG A 100 7.14 38.29 12.66
N ALA A 101 7.23 36.99 12.92
CA ALA A 101 6.35 36.00 12.32
C ALA A 101 5.02 35.91 13.08
N ALA A 102 3.95 35.67 12.34
CA ALA A 102 2.67 35.25 12.89
C ALA A 102 2.70 33.75 13.20
N PHE A 103 1.87 33.31 14.15
CA PHE A 103 1.75 31.91 14.53
C PHE A 103 1.01 31.06 13.49
N ALA A 104 -0.07 31.59 12.89
CA ALA A 104 -0.94 30.83 11.98
C ALA A 104 -0.24 30.22 10.74
N PRO A 105 0.71 30.91 10.07
CA PRO A 105 1.49 30.33 8.97
C PRO A 105 2.32 29.12 9.41
N TYR A 106 2.90 29.15 10.61
CA TYR A 106 3.69 28.04 11.14
C TYR A 106 2.83 26.79 11.37
N VAL A 107 1.63 26.97 11.93
CA VAL A 107 0.65 25.87 12.06
C VAL A 107 0.24 25.32 10.71
N MET A 108 0.03 26.19 9.71
CA MET A 108 -0.31 25.74 8.36
C MET A 108 0.84 24.97 7.70
N LEU A 109 2.10 25.37 7.89
CA LEU A 109 3.25 24.57 7.44
C LEU A 109 3.29 23.19 8.07
N MET A 110 3.08 23.11 9.39
CA MET A 110 3.01 21.82 10.10
C MET A 110 1.89 20.94 9.56
N PHE A 111 0.71 21.52 9.28
CA PHE A 111 -0.41 20.84 8.64
C PHE A 111 -0.04 20.32 7.24
N LEU A 112 0.53 21.17 6.37
CA LEU A 112 0.91 20.77 5.01
C LEU A 112 1.98 19.69 5.00
N ARG A 113 2.95 19.76 5.90
CA ARG A 113 3.99 18.74 6.06
C ARG A 113 3.44 17.42 6.57
N ARG A 114 2.52 17.48 7.53
CA ARG A 114 1.82 16.28 8.01
C ARG A 114 0.95 15.69 6.90
N MET A 115 0.31 16.51 6.07
CA MET A 115 -0.39 16.04 4.88
C MET A 115 0.55 15.39 3.85
N SER A 116 1.72 15.98 3.58
CA SER A 116 2.67 15.45 2.59
C SER A 116 3.34 14.14 3.04
N VAL A 117 3.59 13.99 4.35
CA VAL A 117 4.27 12.80 4.91
C VAL A 117 3.28 11.68 5.29
N GLN A 118 2.10 12.03 5.81
CA GLN A 118 1.10 11.06 6.31
C GLN A 118 -0.16 10.96 5.44
N GLY A 119 -0.17 11.58 4.26
CA GLY A 119 -1.29 11.50 3.32
C GLY A 119 -2.58 12.19 3.77
N GLY A 120 -2.52 13.08 4.75
CA GLY A 120 -3.69 13.80 5.27
C GLY A 120 -4.66 12.97 6.12
N GLN A 121 -4.44 11.66 6.29
CA GLN A 121 -5.29 10.78 7.10
C GLN A 121 -5.32 11.18 8.59
N GLY A 122 -4.16 11.52 9.15
CA GLY A 122 -4.06 12.02 10.52
C GLY A 122 -4.85 13.32 10.75
N GLU A 123 -4.89 14.18 9.74
CA GLU A 123 -5.67 15.43 9.77
C GLU A 123 -7.16 15.17 9.73
N LEU A 124 -7.59 14.23 8.89
CA LEU A 124 -8.99 13.85 8.79
C LEU A 124 -9.49 13.23 10.10
N HIS A 125 -8.69 12.36 10.73
CA HIS A 125 -8.97 11.84 12.07
C HIS A 125 -9.06 12.95 13.12
N GLN A 126 -8.16 13.93 13.07
CA GLN A 126 -8.18 15.05 14.00
C GLN A 126 -9.43 15.92 13.79
N LEU A 127 -9.80 16.20 12.54
CA LEU A 127 -11.03 16.90 12.19
C LEU A 127 -12.26 16.17 12.73
N LEU A 128 -12.38 14.85 12.50
CA LEU A 128 -13.50 14.05 13.00
C LEU A 128 -13.55 14.03 14.53
N THR A 129 -12.40 13.97 15.19
CA THR A 129 -12.29 14.03 16.65
C THR A 129 -12.77 15.38 17.19
N LEU A 130 -12.38 16.48 16.53
CA LEU A 130 -12.81 17.83 16.88
C LEU A 130 -14.31 18.03 16.66
N GLU A 131 -14.86 17.55 15.53
CA GLU A 131 -16.29 17.62 15.26
C GLU A 131 -17.08 16.80 16.29
N ALA A 132 -16.63 15.59 16.62
CA ALA A 132 -17.23 14.76 17.67
C ALA A 132 -17.22 15.45 19.03
N HIS A 133 -16.13 16.12 19.39
CA HIS A 133 -16.05 16.89 20.63
C HIS A 133 -16.97 18.12 20.60
N SER A 134 -16.98 18.86 19.49
CA SER A 134 -17.82 20.05 19.30
C SER A 134 -19.31 19.71 19.43
N VAL A 135 -19.80 18.65 18.77
CA VAL A 135 -21.23 18.28 18.87
C VAL A 135 -21.59 17.66 20.23
N SER A 136 -20.60 17.13 20.96
CA SER A 136 -20.78 16.59 22.30
C SER A 136 -20.81 17.66 23.39
N ASP A 137 -20.31 18.87 23.13
CA ASP A 137 -20.28 19.96 24.11
C ASP A 137 -21.72 20.29 24.58
N PRO A 138 -22.04 20.25 25.88
CA PRO A 138 -23.35 20.61 26.41
C PRO A 138 -23.86 22.00 25.97
N ARG A 139 -22.98 22.91 25.55
CA ARG A 139 -23.32 24.24 25.04
C ARG A 139 -23.56 24.30 23.54
N ALA A 140 -23.25 23.24 22.80
CA ALA A 140 -23.47 23.20 21.36
C ALA A 140 -24.95 23.41 21.00
N THR A 141 -25.17 24.10 19.89
CA THR A 141 -26.48 24.45 19.34
C THR A 141 -26.87 23.54 18.18
N GLU A 142 -28.17 23.50 17.86
CA GLU A 142 -28.69 22.73 16.71
C GLU A 142 -28.05 23.17 15.39
N GLN A 143 -27.80 24.47 15.23
CA GLN A 143 -27.17 25.03 14.03
C GLN A 143 -25.71 24.55 13.87
N GLU A 144 -24.96 24.46 14.97
CA GLU A 144 -23.60 23.92 14.96
C GLU A 144 -23.59 22.42 14.63
N GLY A 145 -24.55 21.66 15.19
CA GLY A 145 -24.76 20.26 14.85
C GLY A 145 -25.09 20.05 13.37
N GLN A 146 -26.00 20.85 12.81
CA GLN A 146 -26.32 20.81 11.39
C GLN A 146 -25.09 21.13 10.52
N ALA A 147 -24.37 22.20 10.85
CA ALA A 147 -23.19 22.62 10.10
C ALA A 147 -22.08 21.54 10.16
N SER A 148 -21.91 20.87 11.30
CA SER A 148 -21.00 19.74 11.46
C SER A 148 -21.34 18.59 10.49
N VAL A 149 -22.60 18.14 10.50
CA VAL A 149 -23.06 17.04 9.62
C VAL A 149 -22.94 17.42 8.13
N GLU A 150 -23.27 18.66 7.76
CA GLU A 150 -23.11 19.13 6.38
C GLU A 150 -21.65 19.18 5.93
N ARG A 151 -20.74 19.63 6.80
CA ARG A 151 -19.29 19.60 6.52
C ARG A 151 -18.80 18.17 6.33
N LEU A 152 -19.10 17.27 7.26
CA LEU A 152 -18.71 15.87 7.16
C LEU A 152 -19.28 15.20 5.90
N THR A 153 -20.54 15.49 5.56
CA THR A 153 -21.16 14.98 4.33
C THR A 153 -20.38 15.39 3.08
N LYS A 154 -19.93 16.65 3.01
CA LYS A 154 -19.13 17.15 1.88
C LYS A 154 -17.76 16.46 1.84
N VAL A 155 -17.10 16.32 2.99
CA VAL A 155 -15.80 15.64 3.10
C VAL A 155 -15.88 14.20 2.58
N PHE A 156 -16.82 13.39 3.10
CA PHE A 156 -16.95 12.00 2.66
C PHE A 156 -17.39 11.86 1.20
N ARG A 157 -18.18 12.81 0.66
CA ARG A 157 -18.49 12.84 -0.78
C ARG A 157 -17.25 13.12 -1.63
N LEU A 158 -16.39 14.05 -1.23
CA LEU A 158 -15.16 14.35 -1.95
C LEU A 158 -14.25 13.13 -1.96
N LEU A 159 -14.03 12.51 -0.80
CA LEU A 159 -13.22 11.30 -0.67
C LEU A 159 -13.79 10.13 -1.48
N GLY A 160 -15.10 9.86 -1.36
CA GLY A 160 -15.76 8.78 -2.07
C GLY A 160 -15.72 8.96 -3.59
N ASN A 161 -15.95 10.19 -4.07
CA ASN A 161 -15.89 10.50 -5.49
C ASN A 161 -14.48 10.36 -6.05
N GLU A 162 -13.47 10.88 -5.34
CA GLU A 162 -12.07 10.76 -5.74
C GLU A 162 -11.65 9.29 -5.85
N LEU A 163 -11.98 8.49 -4.84
CA LEU A 163 -11.67 7.07 -4.84
C LEU A 163 -12.42 6.33 -5.95
N ALA A 164 -13.70 6.61 -6.18
CA ALA A 164 -14.47 6.02 -7.28
C ALA A 164 -13.90 6.38 -8.66
N ILE A 165 -13.41 7.61 -8.84
CA ILE A 165 -12.71 8.03 -10.06
C ILE A 165 -11.39 7.30 -10.20
N LEU A 166 -10.58 7.21 -9.14
CA LEU A 166 -9.32 6.46 -9.15
C LEU A 166 -9.55 4.98 -9.52
N VAL A 167 -10.56 4.35 -8.93
CA VAL A 167 -10.91 2.96 -9.20
C VAL A 167 -11.41 2.74 -10.62
N SER A 168 -12.10 3.71 -11.23
CA SER A 168 -12.61 3.57 -12.61
C SER A 168 -11.59 3.93 -13.69
N THR A 169 -10.70 4.91 -13.43
CA THR A 169 -9.86 5.51 -14.47
C THR A 169 -8.37 5.19 -14.34
N SER A 170 -7.89 4.84 -13.15
CA SER A 170 -6.45 4.73 -12.89
C SER A 170 -5.90 3.32 -13.14
N THR A 171 -4.59 3.28 -13.41
CA THR A 171 -3.81 2.04 -13.43
C THR A 171 -3.66 1.48 -12.00
N THR A 172 -3.39 0.18 -11.87
CA THR A 172 -3.22 -0.46 -10.55
C THR A 172 -2.05 0.14 -9.75
N ALA A 173 -0.99 0.59 -10.42
CA ALA A 173 0.15 1.25 -9.77
C ALA A 173 -0.24 2.60 -9.14
N GLN A 174 -0.98 3.43 -9.89
CA GLN A 174 -1.52 4.70 -9.39
C GLN A 174 -2.58 4.48 -8.31
N LEU A 175 -3.41 3.44 -8.47
CA LEU A 175 -4.37 3.05 -7.44
C LEU A 175 -3.64 2.64 -6.15
N ARG A 176 -2.54 1.90 -6.21
CA ARG A 176 -1.75 1.51 -5.04
C ARG A 176 -1.15 2.72 -4.31
N GLU A 177 -0.50 3.61 -5.05
CA GLU A 177 0.16 4.80 -4.50
C GLU A 177 -0.85 5.75 -3.84
N ASN A 178 -2.00 5.97 -4.49
CA ASN A 178 -3.02 6.88 -4.00
C ASN A 178 -4.00 6.24 -3.00
N ALA A 179 -4.28 4.93 -3.11
CA ALA A 179 -5.16 4.22 -2.18
C ALA A 179 -4.51 3.93 -0.83
N GLN A 180 -3.17 3.85 -0.75
CA GLN A 180 -2.48 3.80 0.54
C GLN A 180 -2.78 5.04 1.39
N LEU A 181 -2.93 6.22 0.77
CA LEU A 181 -3.38 7.44 1.46
C LEU A 181 -4.87 7.38 1.82
N ALA A 182 -5.62 6.42 1.29
CA ALA A 182 -7.02 6.17 1.61
C ALA A 182 -7.20 4.89 2.46
N TRP A 183 -6.14 4.31 3.04
CA TRP A 183 -6.23 3.08 3.83
C TRP A 183 -6.04 3.35 5.34
N GLY A 184 -7.18 3.44 6.03
CA GLY A 184 -7.32 3.61 7.49
C GLY A 184 -8.79 3.68 7.94
N ASN A 185 -9.69 3.10 7.13
CA ASN A 185 -11.05 3.63 6.93
C ASN A 185 -12.09 3.25 7.98
N GLU A 186 -11.95 2.10 8.63
CA GLU A 186 -12.94 1.66 9.63
C GLU A 186 -13.04 2.68 10.75
N ARG A 187 -11.90 3.16 11.24
CA ARG A 187 -11.86 4.18 12.29
C ARG A 187 -12.44 5.52 11.85
N LEU A 188 -12.29 5.91 10.58
CA LEU A 188 -12.88 7.15 10.05
C LEU A 188 -14.40 7.05 9.96
N ILE A 189 -14.89 5.91 9.44
CA ILE A 189 -16.32 5.62 9.33
C ILE A 189 -16.93 5.55 10.74
N GLU A 190 -16.32 4.80 11.66
CA GLU A 190 -16.75 4.69 13.07
C GLU A 190 -16.83 6.06 13.77
N GLN A 191 -15.82 6.91 13.57
CA GLN A 191 -15.81 8.26 14.15
C GLN A 191 -16.92 9.14 13.57
N ALA A 192 -17.15 9.09 12.26
CA ALA A 192 -18.23 9.83 11.62
C ALA A 192 -19.62 9.30 12.00
N GLU A 193 -19.78 7.99 12.15
CA GLU A 193 -20.99 7.36 12.68
C GLU A 193 -21.25 7.76 14.13
N LYS A 194 -20.19 7.93 14.93
CA LYS A 194 -20.30 8.49 16.29
C LYS A 194 -20.84 9.92 16.27
N VAL A 195 -20.34 10.80 15.39
CA VAL A 195 -20.88 12.16 15.21
C VAL A 195 -22.34 12.10 14.80
N HIS A 196 -22.67 11.29 13.78
CA HIS A 196 -24.04 11.09 13.31
C HIS A 196 -24.99 10.70 14.45
N ARG A 197 -24.59 9.73 15.29
CA ARG A 197 -25.38 9.28 16.43
C ARG A 197 -25.58 10.37 17.48
N ILE A 198 -24.52 11.07 17.89
CA ILE A 198 -24.61 12.15 18.87
C ILE A 198 -25.56 13.25 18.38
N VAL A 199 -25.43 13.67 17.11
CA VAL A 199 -26.27 14.71 16.53
C VAL A 199 -27.73 14.26 16.45
N LEU A 200 -27.99 13.02 16.03
CA LEU A 200 -29.35 12.51 15.90
C LEU A 200 -30.05 12.29 17.25
N GLU A 201 -29.31 11.83 18.26
CA GLU A 201 -29.82 11.67 19.63
C GLU A 201 -30.18 13.02 20.26
N ARG A 202 -29.35 14.05 20.03
CA ARG A 202 -29.54 15.37 20.64
C ARG A 202 -30.52 16.27 19.88
N TRP A 203 -30.52 16.20 18.55
CA TRP A 203 -31.37 17.01 17.67
C TRP A 203 -32.08 16.13 16.64
N PRO A 204 -33.20 15.47 17.03
CA PRO A 204 -33.95 14.58 16.14
C PRO A 204 -34.48 15.26 14.86
N GLY A 205 -34.68 16.59 14.90
CA GLY A 205 -35.09 17.39 13.73
C GLY A 205 -34.11 17.35 12.56
N LEU A 206 -32.85 16.98 12.80
CA LEU A 206 -31.79 16.90 11.79
C LEU A 206 -31.75 15.56 11.03
N HIS A 207 -32.75 14.67 11.22
CA HIS A 207 -32.78 13.33 10.62
C HIS A 207 -32.51 13.31 9.11
N ARG A 208 -33.07 14.28 8.35
CA ARG A 208 -32.85 14.37 6.91
C ARG A 208 -31.39 14.67 6.56
N VAL A 209 -30.73 15.54 7.32
CA VAL A 209 -29.33 15.92 7.10
C VAL A 209 -28.41 14.76 7.51
N CYS A 210 -28.69 14.12 8.65
CA CYS A 210 -27.99 12.91 9.10
C CYS A 210 -28.11 11.76 8.10
N THR A 211 -29.25 11.62 7.42
CA THR A 211 -29.43 10.63 6.34
C THR A 211 -28.47 10.90 5.18
N GLN A 212 -28.25 12.16 4.81
CA GLN A 212 -27.30 12.50 3.74
C GLN A 212 -25.87 12.13 4.12
N LEU A 213 -25.48 12.33 5.38
CA LEU A 213 -24.19 11.89 5.89
C LEU A 213 -24.07 10.36 5.82
N ARG A 214 -25.09 9.62 6.28
CA ARG A 214 -25.09 8.15 6.21
C ARG A 214 -24.95 7.63 4.78
N MET A 215 -25.63 8.26 3.81
CA MET A 215 -25.48 7.89 2.39
C MET A 215 -24.09 8.19 1.86
N ALA A 216 -23.46 9.30 2.28
CA ALA A 216 -22.10 9.64 1.90
C ALA A 216 -21.08 8.65 2.50
N LEU A 217 -21.27 8.23 3.75
CA LEU A 217 -20.45 7.22 4.41
C LEU A 217 -20.55 5.86 3.71
N ALA A 218 -21.77 5.43 3.37
CA ALA A 218 -21.97 4.18 2.62
C ALA A 218 -21.29 4.24 1.24
N ALA A 219 -21.47 5.32 0.48
CA ALA A 219 -20.82 5.48 -0.83
C ALA A 219 -19.28 5.49 -0.72
N TYR A 220 -18.72 6.09 0.32
CA TYR A 220 -17.29 6.04 0.60
C TYR A 220 -16.84 4.61 0.91
N ALA A 221 -17.54 3.89 1.80
CA ALA A 221 -17.25 2.51 2.15
C ALA A 221 -17.29 1.59 0.91
N ASP A 222 -18.31 1.74 0.06
CA ASP A 222 -18.43 0.98 -1.19
C ASP A 222 -17.26 1.25 -2.15
N ALA A 223 -16.85 2.51 -2.31
CA ALA A 223 -15.70 2.86 -3.13
C ALA A 223 -14.39 2.26 -2.58
N VAL A 224 -14.23 2.20 -1.26
CA VAL A 224 -13.11 1.55 -0.58
C VAL A 224 -13.09 0.06 -0.84
N GLN A 225 -14.23 -0.62 -0.68
CA GLN A 225 -14.34 -2.06 -0.92
C GLN A 225 -14.06 -2.38 -2.39
N LEU A 226 -14.54 -1.56 -3.33
CA LEU A 226 -14.27 -1.73 -4.75
C LEU A 226 -12.77 -1.54 -5.07
N ALA A 227 -12.12 -0.54 -4.46
CA ALA A 227 -10.68 -0.31 -4.60
C ALA A 227 -9.87 -1.51 -4.06
N ALA A 228 -10.21 -1.99 -2.86
CA ALA A 228 -9.58 -3.14 -2.25
C ALA A 228 -9.77 -4.41 -3.09
N GLY A 229 -11.00 -4.68 -3.53
CA GLY A 229 -11.32 -5.81 -4.40
C GLY A 229 -10.50 -5.80 -5.70
N ARG A 230 -10.41 -4.64 -6.37
CA ARG A 230 -9.59 -4.51 -7.59
C ARG A 230 -8.10 -4.73 -7.34
N LEU A 231 -7.60 -4.33 -6.18
CA LEU A 231 -6.20 -4.56 -5.79
C LEU A 231 -5.94 -6.03 -5.43
N VAL A 232 -6.88 -6.70 -4.74
CA VAL A 232 -6.80 -8.13 -4.41
C VAL A 232 -6.90 -9.00 -5.67
N GLU A 233 -7.85 -8.71 -6.56
CA GLU A 233 -7.99 -9.41 -7.84
C GLU A 233 -6.71 -9.28 -8.68
N ARG A 234 -6.08 -8.09 -8.66
CA ARG A 234 -4.81 -7.89 -9.34
C ARG A 234 -3.64 -8.54 -8.60
N ALA A 235 -3.62 -8.56 -7.27
CA ALA A 235 -2.63 -9.26 -6.46
C ALA A 235 -2.62 -10.76 -6.76
N GLY A 236 -3.81 -11.38 -6.78
CA GLY A 236 -3.98 -12.79 -7.12
C GLY A 236 -3.56 -13.11 -8.56
N THR A 237 -3.76 -12.17 -9.50
CA THR A 237 -3.35 -12.38 -10.91
C THR A 237 -1.90 -11.99 -11.22
N THR A 238 -1.26 -11.11 -10.44
CA THR A 238 0.13 -10.64 -10.66
C THR A 238 1.17 -11.20 -9.70
N ARG A 239 0.77 -12.03 -8.72
CA ARG A 239 1.68 -12.75 -7.80
C ARG A 239 2.64 -11.83 -7.03
N ALA A 240 2.26 -10.56 -6.80
CA ALA A 240 3.10 -9.57 -6.12
C ALA A 240 2.76 -9.55 -4.61
N LEU A 241 3.41 -10.41 -3.82
CA LEU A 241 3.27 -10.43 -2.34
C LEU A 241 3.75 -9.15 -1.63
N GLY A 242 4.41 -8.22 -2.35
CA GLY A 242 4.81 -6.89 -1.86
C GLY A 242 3.70 -5.82 -1.84
N LEU A 243 2.42 -6.21 -1.95
CA LEU A 243 1.29 -5.28 -2.09
C LEU A 243 0.72 -4.75 -0.77
N LEU A 244 1.05 -5.37 0.37
CA LEU A 244 0.63 -4.93 1.70
C LEU A 244 1.85 -4.46 2.52
N PRO A 245 1.72 -3.40 3.34
CA PRO A 245 2.70 -3.06 4.36
C PRO A 245 2.95 -4.25 5.31
N ILE A 246 4.18 -4.39 5.81
CA ILE A 246 4.59 -5.50 6.71
C ILE A 246 3.69 -5.59 7.94
N GLU A 247 3.26 -4.45 8.48
CA GLU A 247 2.42 -4.35 9.66
C GLU A 247 1.00 -4.88 9.41
N THR A 248 0.50 -4.71 8.19
CA THR A 248 -0.79 -5.24 7.75
C THR A 248 -0.74 -6.75 7.58
N TRP A 249 0.36 -7.28 7.03
CA TRP A 249 0.62 -8.72 6.98
C TRP A 249 0.70 -9.35 8.38
N LEU A 250 1.40 -8.70 9.31
CA LEU A 250 1.54 -9.18 10.69
C LEU A 250 0.22 -9.19 11.45
N THR A 251 -0.65 -8.23 11.15
CA THR A 251 -1.97 -8.16 11.77
C THR A 251 -2.88 -9.25 11.19
N PHE A 252 -2.95 -9.35 9.86
CA PHE A 252 -3.72 -10.36 9.14
C PHE A 252 -3.33 -11.79 9.55
N THR A 253 -2.03 -12.10 9.64
CA THR A 253 -1.54 -13.43 10.07
C THR A 253 -1.88 -13.75 11.52
N ARG A 254 -2.05 -12.75 12.39
CA ARG A 254 -2.41 -12.96 13.80
C ARG A 254 -3.90 -13.08 14.05
N THR A 255 -4.74 -12.49 13.19
CA THR A 255 -6.18 -12.38 13.43
C THR A 255 -7.03 -13.28 12.56
N SER A 256 -6.50 -13.74 11.42
CA SER A 256 -7.22 -14.62 10.51
C SER A 256 -7.17 -16.08 10.96
N ASP A 257 -8.19 -16.84 10.60
CA ASP A 257 -8.23 -18.28 10.81
C ASP A 257 -7.38 -19.04 9.77
N THR A 258 -7.09 -20.31 10.06
CA THR A 258 -6.20 -21.15 9.26
C THR A 258 -6.69 -21.31 7.81
N GLU A 259 -8.00 -21.38 7.60
CA GLU A 259 -8.61 -21.53 6.28
C GLU A 259 -8.45 -20.26 5.42
N THR A 260 -8.64 -19.07 6.01
CA THR A 260 -8.40 -17.80 5.33
C THR A 260 -6.91 -17.59 5.02
N LEU A 261 -6.02 -18.01 5.92
CA LEU A 261 -4.57 -17.94 5.68
C LEU A 261 -4.12 -18.92 4.59
N ALA A 262 -4.67 -20.14 4.57
CA ALA A 262 -4.41 -21.13 3.54
C ALA A 262 -4.93 -20.69 2.17
N GLY A 263 -6.07 -20.00 2.12
CA GLY A 263 -6.63 -19.44 0.89
C GLY A 263 -5.72 -18.45 0.16
N VAL A 264 -4.81 -17.77 0.88
CA VAL A 264 -3.78 -16.89 0.28
C VAL A 264 -2.68 -17.70 -0.40
N LEU A 265 -2.41 -18.91 0.10
CA LEU A 265 -1.45 -19.87 -0.44
C LEU A 265 -2.10 -20.86 -1.42
N ASP A 266 -3.41 -20.79 -1.60
CA ASP A 266 -4.13 -21.70 -2.48
C ASP A 266 -3.81 -21.38 -3.94
N GLY A 267 -3.29 -22.36 -4.67
CA GLY A 267 -2.68 -22.16 -6.00
C GLY A 267 -1.24 -21.63 -6.00
N LEU A 268 -0.62 -21.47 -4.82
CA LEU A 268 0.79 -21.16 -4.67
C LEU A 268 1.59 -22.46 -4.78
N LEU A 269 2.00 -22.80 -6.00
CA LEU A 269 3.05 -23.79 -6.20
C LEU A 269 4.32 -23.20 -5.57
N PHE A 270 4.84 -23.81 -4.51
CA PHE A 270 6.17 -23.47 -4.00
C PHE A 270 7.16 -23.71 -5.14
N ASP A 271 7.67 -22.63 -5.72
CA ASP A 271 8.52 -22.71 -6.90
C ASP A 271 9.74 -23.58 -6.57
N ALA A 272 10.00 -24.54 -7.44
CA ALA A 272 11.20 -25.35 -7.43
C ALA A 272 12.43 -24.43 -7.39
N ALA A 273 13.53 -24.91 -6.80
CA ALA A 273 14.79 -24.17 -6.74
C ALA A 273 15.08 -23.46 -8.07
N ALA A 274 15.28 -22.13 -7.99
CA ALA A 274 15.52 -21.29 -9.17
C ALA A 274 16.56 -21.98 -10.07
N PRO A 275 16.29 -22.16 -11.37
CA PRO A 275 17.25 -22.82 -12.24
C PRO A 275 18.55 -22.01 -12.30
N ASP A 276 19.69 -22.69 -12.20
CA ASP A 276 21.07 -22.14 -12.14
C ASP A 276 21.54 -21.39 -13.41
N PHE A 277 20.63 -20.89 -14.25
CA PHE A 277 20.98 -20.20 -15.48
C PHE A 277 20.93 -18.69 -15.29
N SER A 278 22.03 -18.00 -15.62
CA SER A 278 22.00 -16.54 -15.66
C SER A 278 21.11 -16.05 -16.82
N PRO A 279 20.54 -14.84 -16.73
CA PRO A 279 19.80 -14.23 -17.82
C PRO A 279 20.60 -14.19 -19.13
N GLU A 280 21.93 -14.13 -19.04
CA GLU A 280 22.84 -14.14 -20.19
C GLU A 280 22.86 -15.51 -20.87
N THR A 281 22.90 -16.62 -20.11
CA THR A 281 22.80 -17.98 -20.64
C THR A 281 21.47 -18.24 -21.35
N MET A 282 20.39 -17.65 -20.83
CA MET A 282 19.07 -17.75 -21.46
C MET A 282 19.01 -16.93 -22.75
N LEU A 283 19.62 -15.75 -22.77
CA LEU A 283 19.72 -14.92 -23.97
C LEU A 283 20.58 -15.60 -25.05
N GLU A 284 21.69 -16.20 -24.66
CA GLU A 284 22.59 -16.94 -25.55
C GLU A 284 21.90 -18.18 -26.12
N ALA A 285 21.14 -18.93 -25.31
CA ALA A 285 20.34 -20.05 -25.80
C ALA A 285 19.25 -19.63 -26.81
N VAL A 286 18.61 -18.48 -26.59
CA VAL A 286 17.60 -17.91 -27.50
C VAL A 286 18.24 -17.40 -28.80
N GLU A 287 19.39 -16.72 -28.72
CA GLU A 287 20.17 -16.26 -29.88
C GLU A 287 20.71 -17.44 -30.71
N THR A 288 21.19 -18.48 -30.04
CA THR A 288 21.71 -19.71 -30.67
C THR A 288 20.57 -20.50 -31.33
N GLY A 289 19.41 -20.59 -30.68
CA GLY A 289 18.20 -21.20 -31.23
C GLY A 289 17.60 -20.42 -32.41
N ARG A 290 17.81 -19.10 -32.47
CA ARG A 290 17.34 -18.25 -33.58
C ARG A 290 18.10 -18.46 -34.90
N ARG A 291 19.28 -19.09 -34.90
CA ARG A 291 20.12 -19.21 -36.10
C ARG A 291 19.92 -20.47 -36.94
N THR A 292 19.07 -21.41 -36.54
CA THR A 292 18.58 -22.47 -37.44
C THR A 292 17.35 -21.99 -38.21
N GLY A 293 17.59 -21.11 -39.17
CA GLY A 293 16.61 -20.78 -40.20
C GLY A 293 16.48 -21.94 -41.18
N THR A 294 15.43 -22.75 -41.04
CA THR A 294 14.88 -23.50 -42.18
C THR A 294 13.54 -22.87 -42.54
N ALA A 295 13.46 -22.35 -43.76
CA ALA A 295 12.24 -21.85 -44.35
C ALA A 295 11.13 -22.88 -44.14
N ARG A 296 9.95 -22.44 -43.70
CA ARG A 296 8.75 -23.29 -43.61
C ARG A 296 8.39 -23.78 -45.01
N MET A 297 8.94 -24.93 -45.38
CA MET A 297 8.48 -25.72 -46.50
C MET A 297 7.39 -26.63 -45.96
N ALA A 298 6.18 -26.59 -46.54
CA ALA A 298 5.13 -27.54 -46.20
C ALA A 298 5.68 -28.96 -46.41
N PRO A 299 5.47 -29.90 -45.46
CA PRO A 299 6.08 -31.22 -45.58
C PRO A 299 5.54 -31.91 -46.85
N PRO A 300 6.42 -32.53 -47.67
CA PRO A 300 5.97 -33.33 -48.80
C PRO A 300 5.09 -34.47 -48.25
N ARG A 301 3.97 -34.74 -48.92
CA ARG A 301 3.12 -35.89 -48.56
C ARG A 301 3.97 -37.15 -48.57
N PRO A 302 3.98 -37.94 -47.48
CA PRO A 302 4.81 -39.13 -47.40
C PRO A 302 4.37 -40.14 -48.47
N SER A 303 5.29 -40.47 -49.36
CA SER A 303 5.21 -41.64 -50.22
C SER A 303 5.96 -42.78 -49.54
N ALA A 304 5.26 -43.90 -49.36
CA ALA A 304 5.72 -45.18 -48.85
C ALA A 304 5.98 -45.30 -47.33
N GLU A 305 5.62 -46.48 -46.84
CA GLU A 305 5.66 -46.97 -45.46
C GLU A 305 7.02 -46.70 -44.80
N VAL A 306 7.01 -45.82 -43.80
CA VAL A 306 8.09 -45.70 -42.83
C VAL A 306 7.67 -46.54 -41.63
N GLU A 307 8.43 -47.60 -41.34
CA GLU A 307 8.32 -48.36 -40.09
C GLU A 307 8.32 -47.37 -38.91
N ALA A 308 7.31 -47.48 -38.05
CA ALA A 308 7.20 -46.63 -36.88
C ALA A 308 8.44 -46.83 -35.99
N PRO A 309 9.10 -45.76 -35.52
CA PRO A 309 10.17 -45.91 -34.55
C PRO A 309 9.61 -46.59 -33.30
N GLU A 310 10.32 -47.59 -32.77
CA GLU A 310 9.98 -48.20 -31.49
C GLU A 310 9.79 -47.09 -30.44
N SER A 311 8.65 -47.14 -29.76
CA SER A 311 8.15 -46.07 -28.91
C SER A 311 9.10 -45.84 -27.73
N ALA A 312 9.71 -44.64 -27.66
CA ALA A 312 10.48 -44.17 -26.51
C ALA A 312 9.73 -44.28 -25.16
N ALA A 313 8.39 -44.34 -25.20
CA ALA A 313 7.56 -44.53 -24.01
C ALA A 313 7.69 -45.92 -23.35
N ALA A 314 8.13 -46.94 -24.09
CA ALA A 314 8.32 -48.27 -23.52
C ALA A 314 9.57 -48.33 -22.62
N THR A 315 10.63 -47.62 -22.98
CA THR A 315 11.91 -47.54 -22.24
C THR A 315 11.74 -46.76 -20.93
N ASP A 316 11.09 -45.59 -20.98
CA ASP A 316 10.84 -44.75 -19.78
C ASP A 316 10.09 -45.51 -18.67
N ARG A 317 9.17 -46.40 -19.05
CA ARG A 317 8.36 -47.19 -18.10
C ARG A 317 9.15 -48.30 -17.41
N GLU A 318 10.09 -48.94 -18.10
CA GLU A 318 10.95 -49.97 -17.50
C GLU A 318 11.94 -49.35 -16.51
N ASP A 319 12.48 -48.17 -16.86
CA ASP A 319 13.38 -47.41 -16.01
C ASP A 319 12.68 -46.91 -14.73
N LEU A 320 11.46 -46.36 -14.84
CA LEU A 320 10.65 -45.97 -13.68
C LEU A 320 10.31 -47.15 -12.77
N ARG A 321 10.00 -48.32 -13.34
CA ARG A 321 9.76 -49.54 -12.56
C ARG A 321 11.03 -49.98 -11.83
N ALA A 322 12.18 -49.99 -12.50
CA ALA A 322 13.44 -50.38 -11.90
C ALA A 322 13.85 -49.44 -10.75
N GLU A 323 13.59 -48.15 -10.87
CA GLU A 323 13.80 -47.16 -9.82
C GLU A 323 12.88 -47.38 -8.62
N ALA A 324 11.56 -47.48 -8.86
CA ALA A 324 10.57 -47.72 -7.81
C ALA A 324 10.88 -49.00 -7.01
N GLU A 325 11.24 -50.09 -7.69
CA GLU A 325 11.63 -51.34 -7.04
C GLU A 325 12.93 -51.23 -6.24
N ARG A 326 13.88 -50.40 -6.69
CA ARG A 326 15.12 -50.17 -5.95
C ARG A 326 14.88 -49.42 -4.65
N ILE A 327 13.97 -48.43 -4.66
CA ILE A 327 13.58 -47.67 -3.47
C ILE A 327 12.77 -48.53 -2.50
N LEU A 328 11.84 -49.33 -3.02
CA LEU A 328 11.08 -50.29 -2.21
C LEU A 328 12.01 -51.35 -1.57
N ALA A 329 13.08 -51.74 -2.27
CA ALA A 329 14.07 -52.73 -1.82
C ALA A 329 13.41 -54.05 -1.37
N GLY A 330 12.35 -54.47 -2.08
CA GLY A 330 11.56 -55.67 -1.77
C GLY A 330 10.50 -55.50 -0.67
N ARG A 331 10.30 -54.29 -0.14
CA ARG A 331 9.21 -53.96 0.80
C ARG A 331 7.94 -53.56 0.04
N ASP A 332 6.78 -53.77 0.66
CA ASP A 332 5.49 -53.35 0.09
C ASP A 332 5.24 -51.83 0.20
N SER A 333 5.90 -51.18 1.17
CA SER A 333 5.82 -49.73 1.36
C SER A 333 7.08 -49.17 2.05
N VAL A 334 7.35 -47.88 1.82
CA VAL A 334 8.46 -47.13 2.41
C VAL A 334 7.98 -45.73 2.78
N ASP A 335 8.47 -45.22 3.91
CA ASP A 335 8.27 -43.85 4.36
C ASP A 335 9.13 -42.86 3.54
N ILE A 336 8.53 -41.77 3.08
CA ILE A 336 9.22 -40.77 2.26
C ILE A 336 10.27 -39.99 3.06
N GLY A 337 10.03 -39.76 4.34
CA GLY A 337 11.01 -39.17 5.27
C GLY A 337 12.30 -39.97 5.27
N ASP A 338 12.21 -41.30 5.37
CA ASP A 338 13.37 -42.18 5.32
C ASP A 338 14.07 -42.17 3.96
N VAL A 339 13.30 -42.13 2.85
CA VAL A 339 13.88 -42.09 1.49
C VAL A 339 14.68 -40.80 1.27
N VAL A 340 14.13 -39.68 1.73
CA VAL A 340 14.76 -38.37 1.60
C VAL A 340 15.99 -38.26 2.51
N ASP A 341 15.92 -38.75 3.75
CA ASP A 341 17.07 -38.74 4.67
C ASP A 341 18.22 -39.64 4.15
N ASN A 342 17.89 -40.80 3.57
CA ASN A 342 18.89 -41.71 3.00
C ASN A 342 19.56 -41.17 1.72
N ALA A 343 18.93 -40.21 1.03
CA ALA A 343 19.51 -39.57 -0.15
C ALA A 343 20.69 -38.65 0.21
N GLY A 344 20.79 -38.20 1.47
CA GLY A 344 21.91 -37.41 2.00
C GLY A 344 22.00 -35.96 1.53
N ASP A 345 21.53 -35.65 0.32
CA ASP A 345 21.43 -34.30 -0.23
C ASP A 345 20.09 -34.06 -0.94
N TRP A 346 19.71 -32.78 -1.06
CA TRP A 346 18.46 -32.38 -1.67
C TRP A 346 18.38 -32.68 -3.17
N VAL A 347 19.50 -32.65 -3.89
CA VAL A 347 19.52 -32.84 -5.35
C VAL A 347 19.12 -34.28 -5.69
N THR A 348 19.67 -35.23 -4.94
CA THR A 348 19.41 -36.66 -5.03
C THR A 348 18.01 -36.97 -4.54
N ALA A 349 17.60 -36.42 -3.39
CA ALA A 349 16.25 -36.58 -2.85
C ALA A 349 15.18 -36.10 -3.86
N ARG A 350 15.37 -34.93 -4.46
CA ARG A 350 14.47 -34.36 -5.47
C ARG A 350 14.34 -35.25 -6.70
N ARG A 351 15.45 -35.83 -7.18
CA ARG A 351 15.43 -36.74 -8.33
C ARG A 351 14.62 -38.00 -8.02
N VAL A 352 14.88 -38.62 -6.87
CA VAL A 352 14.15 -39.81 -6.43
C VAL A 352 12.66 -39.50 -6.27
N LEU A 353 12.30 -38.38 -5.65
CA LEU A 353 10.90 -37.96 -5.51
C LEU A 353 10.22 -37.73 -6.87
N ALA A 354 10.92 -37.15 -7.83
CA ALA A 354 10.39 -36.96 -9.19
C ALA A 354 10.13 -38.31 -9.89
N GLU A 355 11.04 -39.28 -9.74
CA GLU A 355 10.89 -40.63 -10.29
C GLU A 355 9.74 -41.39 -9.62
N LEU A 356 9.59 -41.30 -8.29
CA LEU A 356 8.46 -41.91 -7.57
C LEU A 356 7.12 -41.27 -7.94
N THR A 357 7.10 -39.94 -8.12
CA THR A 357 5.89 -39.23 -8.57
C THR A 357 5.54 -39.61 -10.01
N ALA A 358 6.53 -39.73 -10.90
CA ALA A 358 6.33 -40.20 -12.26
C ALA A 358 5.82 -41.65 -12.28
N ALA A 359 6.34 -42.52 -11.42
CA ALA A 359 5.86 -43.89 -11.27
C ALA A 359 4.40 -43.96 -10.76
N HIS A 360 4.02 -43.09 -9.82
CA HIS A 360 2.66 -42.96 -9.32
C HIS A 360 1.66 -42.45 -10.37
N LEU A 361 2.08 -41.49 -11.21
CA LEU A 361 1.23 -40.89 -12.25
C LEU A 361 1.11 -41.75 -13.52
N HIS A 362 1.88 -42.84 -13.62
CA HIS A 362 1.88 -43.70 -14.79
C HIS A 362 0.81 -44.81 -14.64
N ASP A 363 -0.29 -44.72 -15.39
CA ASP A 363 -1.46 -45.59 -15.24
C ASP A 363 -1.20 -47.10 -15.39
N GLU A 364 -0.14 -47.49 -16.11
CA GLU A 364 0.29 -48.90 -16.27
C GLU A 364 1.23 -49.41 -15.17
N LEU A 365 1.62 -48.57 -14.21
CA LEU A 365 2.46 -48.94 -13.08
C LEU A 365 1.63 -49.05 -11.80
N ASP A 366 1.92 -50.09 -11.04
CA ASP A 366 1.16 -50.46 -9.85
C ASP A 366 1.77 -49.82 -8.58
N TYR A 367 1.98 -48.50 -8.62
CA TYR A 367 2.57 -47.73 -7.52
C TYR A 367 1.68 -46.57 -7.08
N GLU A 368 1.69 -46.31 -5.77
CA GLU A 368 0.94 -45.21 -5.17
C GLU A 368 1.82 -44.41 -4.22
N LEU A 369 1.78 -43.09 -4.37
CA LEU A 369 2.43 -42.14 -3.47
C LEU A 369 1.34 -41.38 -2.70
N VAL A 370 1.27 -41.58 -1.39
CA VAL A 370 0.27 -40.94 -0.52
C VAL A 370 0.98 -39.97 0.42
N TRP A 371 0.58 -38.70 0.36
CA TRP A 371 1.06 -37.66 1.28
C TRP A 371 0.13 -37.55 2.49
N SER A 372 0.72 -37.25 3.65
CA SER A 372 0.00 -36.94 4.89
C SER A 372 0.14 -35.46 5.24
N ASP A 373 -0.73 -34.96 6.12
CA ASP A 373 -0.72 -33.55 6.54
C ASP A 373 0.43 -33.21 7.52
N GLY A 374 1.23 -34.21 7.90
CA GLY A 374 2.36 -34.06 8.81
C GLY A 374 3.61 -33.51 8.12
N MET A 375 4.39 -32.70 8.83
CA MET A 375 5.69 -32.21 8.37
C MET A 375 6.73 -32.39 9.47
N ARG A 376 7.83 -33.06 9.14
CA ARG A 376 8.99 -33.23 10.00
C ARG A 376 10.00 -32.12 9.71
N ILE A 377 10.52 -31.49 10.76
CA ILE A 377 11.58 -30.47 10.67
C ILE A 377 12.78 -30.98 11.46
N ASP A 378 13.91 -31.16 10.78
CA ASP A 378 15.20 -31.50 11.41
C ASP A 378 16.30 -30.58 10.84
N PRO A 379 16.68 -29.51 11.57
CA PRO A 379 17.69 -28.57 11.12
C PRO A 379 19.10 -29.17 10.92
N SER A 380 19.34 -30.39 11.42
CA SER A 380 20.63 -31.09 11.33
C SER A 380 20.69 -32.10 10.18
N ALA A 381 19.57 -32.37 9.51
CA ALA A 381 19.50 -33.26 8.35
C ALA A 381 19.94 -32.54 7.06
N GLY A 382 20.34 -33.32 6.04
CA GLY A 382 20.66 -32.80 4.70
C GLY A 382 19.48 -32.10 4.01
N THR A 383 18.26 -32.40 4.46
CA THR A 383 17.01 -31.75 4.08
C THR A 383 16.29 -31.26 5.35
N PRO A 384 16.20 -29.95 5.60
CA PRO A 384 15.77 -29.42 6.89
C PRO A 384 14.29 -29.63 7.21
N TRP A 385 13.48 -30.00 6.21
CA TRP A 385 12.07 -30.31 6.35
C TRP A 385 11.65 -31.34 5.31
N VAL A 386 10.73 -32.24 5.70
CA VAL A 386 10.14 -33.26 4.83
C VAL A 386 8.67 -33.44 5.19
N THR A 387 7.78 -33.42 4.20
CA THR A 387 6.37 -33.78 4.37
C THR A 387 6.26 -35.29 4.55
N GLU A 388 5.48 -35.73 5.53
CA GLU A 388 5.23 -37.14 5.79
C GLU A 388 4.47 -37.75 4.61
N GLY A 389 4.87 -38.95 4.20
CA GLY A 389 4.27 -39.63 3.06
C GLY A 389 4.72 -41.07 2.98
N THR A 390 3.97 -41.87 2.23
CA THR A 390 4.26 -43.29 2.03
C THR A 390 4.22 -43.60 0.54
N PHE A 391 5.28 -44.23 0.04
CA PHE A 391 5.29 -44.84 -1.28
C PHE A 391 5.03 -46.34 -1.13
N ARG A 392 4.07 -46.88 -1.88
CA ARG A 392 3.68 -48.29 -1.77
C ARG A 392 3.37 -48.93 -3.11
N ARG A 393 3.52 -50.26 -3.17
CA ARG A 393 2.97 -51.06 -4.25
C ARG A 393 1.47 -51.23 -4.04
N ILE A 394 0.69 -51.04 -5.09
CA ILE A 394 -0.74 -51.36 -5.09
C ILE A 394 -0.93 -52.65 -5.89
N SER A 395 -1.74 -53.58 -5.42
CA SER A 395 -2.14 -54.72 -6.26
C SER A 395 -3.44 -54.33 -6.95
N ARG A 396 -3.43 -54.20 -8.28
CA ARG A 396 -4.67 -54.08 -9.05
C ARG A 396 -5.31 -55.44 -9.31
#